data_AF-A0A0A2JUB0-F1
#
_entry.id   AF-A0A0A2JUB0-F1
#
_cell.length_a   1.000
_cell.length_b   1.000
_cell.length_c   1.000
_cell.angle_alpha   90.00
_cell.angle_beta   90.00
_cell.angle_gamma   90.00
#
_symmetry.space_group_name_H-M   'P 1'
#
loop_
_entity.id
_entity.type
_entity.pdbx_description
1 polymer ?
#
loop_
_entity_poly.entity_id
_entity_poly.type
_entity_poly.pdbx_seq_one_letter_code
_entity_poly.pdbx_strand_id
1 'polypeptide(L)'
;MPSYGPPSALRTVQYYIFIFASFFLSLCFLAVIFVGALIHTAGTAISETRLRWSGHNPDTRRSFYTEEQARRKARASADRRWALRQQKRDVDEEQGPEECQECPSLEGGKDPVVGDVAYYARRVGLDVETFRVQTEDGFIITLWHVYNPREYEALSPEERRERGPEVFTKPRMPNASRPHSNRRYPVLLVHGLLQSAGAFCTNDEDSLAFYLCKSGYDVWLGNNRCGSHPEHTTLSTDDPRMWSWDIRHLGTLDLAALTSRVLYETGFEKLGLVCHSQGTTQTFVALAKEHRPELGEYISVFCALAPAAYAGPLVSRPYFRFMSLLSPAMFRVVFGIHSFIPSMMTARRLLPPRIYGTLAYWVFSFLFDWSDTRWERDLRHRMFQFAPVYVSAESMRWWLGSDGFAKHKCILSTDDELFQETNASPHMRDPVSNHGDNPGDACLGTPAPSPWYGPRTPPFAFWIGGSDALVDGRRLLNRFQSGREPHVSLVHSKIIEEYEHLDVLWAMDAIDQVGREVSQVIWTTVPDDARQICRTPRGLNIDMVDRG
;
A
#
# COMPACT_ATOMS: atom_id res chain seq x y z
N MET A 1 12.09 -19.39 9.03
CA MET A 1 13.09 -18.45 8.47
C MET A 1 14.48 -19.04 8.61
N PRO A 2 15.42 -18.75 7.70
CA PRO A 2 16.80 -19.22 7.83
C PRO A 2 17.43 -18.69 9.12
N SER A 3 18.17 -19.55 9.82
CA SER A 3 18.95 -19.14 10.99
C SER A 3 20.40 -18.88 10.56
N TYR A 4 20.88 -17.66 10.83
CA TYR A 4 22.26 -17.28 10.62
C TYR A 4 22.97 -17.34 11.98
N GLY A 5 23.85 -18.32 12.16
CA GLY A 5 24.63 -18.41 13.39
C GLY A 5 25.79 -17.41 13.41
N PRO A 6 26.66 -17.47 14.44
CA PRO A 6 27.75 -16.51 14.59
C PRO A 6 28.69 -16.51 13.39
N PRO A 7 29.34 -15.35 13.09
CA PRO A 7 30.29 -15.24 12.00
C PRO A 7 31.44 -16.21 12.21
N SER A 8 31.76 -16.98 11.18
CA SER A 8 32.95 -17.83 11.09
C SER A 8 33.56 -17.63 9.71
N ALA A 9 34.87 -17.83 9.57
CA ALA A 9 35.55 -17.60 8.29
C ALA A 9 34.90 -18.37 7.13
N LEU A 10 34.51 -19.64 7.37
CA LEU A 10 33.81 -20.47 6.38
C LEU A 10 32.43 -19.91 6.01
N ARG A 11 31.66 -19.44 7.00
CA ARG A 11 30.34 -18.83 6.73
C ARG A 11 30.47 -17.51 5.99
N THR A 12 31.47 -16.70 6.33
CA THR A 12 31.76 -15.45 5.63
C THR A 12 32.07 -15.72 4.16
N VAL A 13 32.93 -16.69 3.86
CA VAL A 13 33.21 -17.11 2.47
C VAL A 13 31.93 -17.60 1.78
N GLN A 14 31.13 -18.43 2.46
CA GLN A 14 29.85 -18.90 1.93
C GLN A 14 28.90 -17.75 1.59
N TYR A 15 28.80 -16.73 2.44
CA TYR A 15 27.95 -15.55 2.20
C TYR A 15 28.45 -14.73 1.02
N TYR A 16 29.76 -14.55 0.87
CA TYR A 16 30.32 -13.88 -0.31
C TYR A 16 30.05 -14.65 -1.61
N ILE A 17 30.09 -15.98 -1.58
CA ILE A 17 29.70 -16.80 -2.74
C ILE A 17 28.22 -16.56 -3.08
N PHE A 18 27.33 -16.54 -2.09
CA PHE A 18 25.91 -16.22 -2.33
C PHE A 18 25.74 -14.82 -2.92
N ILE A 19 26.38 -13.80 -2.34
CA ILE A 19 26.30 -12.40 -2.82
C ILE A 19 26.78 -12.30 -4.26
N PHE A 20 27.93 -12.91 -4.57
CA PHE A 20 28.51 -12.88 -5.91
C PHE A 20 27.60 -13.60 -6.91
N ALA A 21 27.17 -14.83 -6.61
CA ALA A 21 26.29 -15.60 -7.49
C ALA A 21 24.96 -14.90 -7.72
N SER A 22 24.32 -14.40 -6.64
CA SER A 22 23.02 -13.75 -6.74
C SER A 22 23.10 -12.42 -7.48
N PHE A 23 24.20 -11.68 -7.37
CA PHE A 23 24.39 -10.45 -8.15
C PHE A 23 24.27 -10.72 -9.66
N PHE A 24 25.03 -11.68 -10.19
CA PHE A 24 24.99 -11.98 -11.62
C PHE A 24 23.68 -12.64 -12.04
N LEU A 25 23.18 -13.62 -11.27
CA LEU A 25 21.97 -14.36 -11.62
C LEU A 25 20.72 -13.48 -11.57
N SER A 26 20.57 -12.65 -10.54
CA SER A 26 19.45 -11.70 -10.45
C SER A 26 19.54 -10.60 -11.50
N LEU A 27 20.74 -10.16 -11.88
CA LEU A 27 20.94 -9.20 -12.95
C LEU A 27 20.57 -9.80 -14.32
N CYS A 28 20.95 -11.05 -14.59
CA CYS A 28 20.53 -11.78 -15.78
C CYS A 28 19.01 -11.93 -15.84
N PHE A 29 18.37 -12.31 -14.72
CA PHE A 29 16.92 -12.38 -14.62
C PHE A 29 16.26 -11.02 -14.93
N LEU A 30 16.74 -9.94 -14.32
CA LEU A 30 16.24 -8.60 -14.57
C LEU A 30 16.44 -8.16 -16.04
N ALA A 31 17.58 -8.51 -16.64
CA ALA A 31 17.86 -8.20 -18.04
C ALA A 31 16.88 -8.92 -18.99
N VAL A 32 16.54 -10.18 -18.73
CA VAL A 32 15.55 -10.93 -19.52
C VAL A 32 14.17 -10.25 -19.45
N ILE A 33 13.74 -9.86 -18.25
CA ILE A 33 12.48 -9.11 -18.05
C ILE A 33 12.51 -7.79 -18.81
N PHE A 34 13.61 -7.06 -18.71
CA PHE A 34 13.77 -5.76 -19.37
C PHE A 34 13.74 -5.87 -20.90
N VAL A 35 14.44 -6.85 -21.47
CA VAL A 35 14.41 -7.12 -22.92
C VAL A 35 12.99 -7.51 -23.36
N GLY A 36 12.30 -8.36 -22.59
CA GLY A 36 10.90 -8.71 -22.84
C GLY A 36 9.98 -7.47 -22.86
N ALA A 37 10.13 -6.59 -21.88
CA ALA A 37 9.39 -5.34 -21.79
C ALA A 37 9.67 -4.38 -22.96
N LEU A 38 10.93 -4.28 -23.40
CA LEU A 38 11.31 -3.47 -24.56
C LEU A 38 10.68 -3.99 -25.85
N ILE A 39 10.71 -5.31 -26.09
CA ILE A 39 10.10 -5.92 -27.28
C ILE A 39 8.58 -5.71 -27.27
N HIS A 40 7.94 -5.94 -26.13
CA HIS A 40 6.50 -5.73 -25.97
C HIS A 40 6.10 -4.28 -26.29
N THR A 41 6.82 -3.32 -25.69
CA THR A 41 6.56 -1.89 -25.89
C THR A 41 6.89 -1.42 -27.30
N ALA A 42 7.92 -1.98 -27.95
CA ALA A 42 8.22 -1.67 -29.35
C ALA A 42 7.06 -2.10 -30.26
N GLY A 43 6.44 -3.26 -29.99
CA GLY A 43 5.26 -3.73 -30.71
C GLY A 43 4.07 -2.77 -30.60
N THR A 44 3.78 -2.27 -29.40
CA THR A 44 2.70 -1.29 -29.18
C THR A 44 3.03 0.07 -29.80
N ALA A 45 4.26 0.55 -29.68
CA ALA A 45 4.69 1.80 -30.30
C ALA A 45 4.57 1.76 -31.83
N ILE A 46 4.89 0.63 -32.46
CA ILE A 46 4.74 0.44 -33.91
C ILE A 46 3.26 0.50 -34.31
N SER A 47 2.36 -0.15 -33.56
CA SER A 47 0.93 -0.14 -33.86
C SER A 47 0.32 1.26 -33.68
N GLU A 48 0.69 1.98 -32.62
CA GLU A 48 0.28 3.36 -32.38
C GLU A 48 0.82 4.33 -33.45
N THR A 49 2.07 4.15 -33.88
CA THR A 49 2.66 4.98 -34.94
C THR A 49 1.94 4.76 -36.27
N ARG A 50 1.59 3.51 -36.61
CA ARG A 50 0.77 3.20 -37.79
C ARG A 50 -0.61 3.86 -37.74
N LEU A 51 -1.26 3.88 -36.57
CA LEU A 51 -2.53 4.59 -36.35
C LEU A 51 -2.37 6.10 -36.55
N ARG A 52 -1.30 6.70 -36.04
CA ARG A 52 -1.00 8.13 -36.24
C ARG A 52 -0.78 8.46 -37.71
N TRP A 53 -0.09 7.59 -38.45
CA TRP A 53 0.11 7.75 -39.90
C TRP A 53 -1.18 7.59 -40.70
N SER A 54 -2.15 6.81 -40.22
CA SER A 54 -3.50 6.73 -40.81
C SER A 54 -4.44 7.86 -40.37
N GLY A 55 -3.90 8.93 -39.75
CA GLY A 55 -4.65 10.12 -39.33
C GLY A 55 -5.44 9.95 -38.03
N HIS A 56 -5.30 8.81 -37.34
CA HIS A 56 -6.00 8.56 -36.07
C HIS A 56 -5.07 8.81 -34.88
N ASN A 57 -5.52 9.59 -33.90
CA ASN A 57 -4.78 9.72 -32.66
C ASN A 57 -5.17 8.56 -31.71
N PRO A 58 -4.25 7.64 -31.35
CA PRO A 58 -4.57 6.54 -30.44
C PRO A 58 -4.98 7.02 -29.05
N ASP A 59 -4.49 8.19 -28.62
CA ASP A 59 -4.73 8.72 -27.27
C ASP A 59 -6.20 9.14 -27.05
N THR A 60 -6.96 9.43 -28.12
CA THR A 60 -8.38 9.80 -28.00
C THR A 60 -9.28 8.63 -27.57
N ARG A 61 -8.76 7.40 -27.56
CA ARG A 61 -9.47 6.20 -27.10
C ARG A 61 -9.44 6.03 -25.58
N ARG A 62 -8.63 6.81 -24.87
CA ARG A 62 -8.51 6.74 -23.40
C ARG A 62 -9.74 7.33 -22.73
N SER A 63 -10.21 6.68 -21.66
CA SER A 63 -11.43 7.08 -20.93
C SER A 63 -11.40 8.53 -20.42
N PHE A 64 -10.21 9.03 -20.04
CA PHE A 64 -10.04 10.37 -19.46
C PHE A 64 -9.29 11.34 -20.37
N TYR A 65 -9.25 11.12 -21.69
CA TYR A 65 -8.47 11.97 -22.60
C TYR A 65 -8.82 13.47 -22.50
N THR A 66 -10.11 13.80 -22.47
CA THR A 66 -10.59 15.19 -22.38
C THR A 66 -10.26 15.83 -21.03
N GLU A 67 -10.47 15.10 -19.95
CA GLU A 67 -10.17 15.53 -18.58
C GLU A 67 -8.67 15.75 -18.37
N GLU A 68 -7.83 14.84 -18.87
CA GLU A 68 -6.36 14.97 -18.81
C GLU A 68 -5.88 16.23 -19.54
N GLN A 69 -6.46 16.56 -20.70
CA GLN A 69 -6.15 17.81 -21.39
C GLN A 69 -6.58 19.05 -20.60
N ALA A 70 -7.72 19.00 -19.93
CA ALA A 70 -8.20 20.09 -19.07
C ALA A 70 -7.25 20.30 -17.88
N ARG A 71 -6.88 19.21 -17.18
CA ARG A 71 -5.94 19.24 -16.06
C ARG A 71 -4.55 19.71 -16.45
N ARG A 72 -4.04 19.30 -17.61
CA ARG A 72 -2.77 19.81 -18.16
C ARG A 72 -2.81 21.33 -18.34
N LYS A 73 -3.90 21.87 -18.91
CA LYS A 73 -4.08 23.32 -19.08
C LYS A 73 -4.18 24.02 -17.72
N ALA A 74 -4.91 23.44 -16.77
CA ALA A 74 -5.06 23.96 -15.42
C ALA A 74 -3.70 24.05 -14.70
N ARG A 75 -2.89 22.98 -14.73
CA ARG A 75 -1.52 22.98 -14.19
C ARG A 75 -0.63 24.04 -14.83
N ALA A 76 -0.61 24.12 -16.15
CA ALA A 76 0.17 25.14 -16.85
C ALA A 76 -0.27 26.57 -16.46
N SER A 77 -1.55 26.79 -16.18
CA SER A 77 -2.04 28.07 -15.65
C SER A 77 -1.60 28.32 -14.21
N ALA A 78 -1.61 27.29 -13.36
CA ALA A 78 -1.18 27.37 -11.98
C ALA A 78 0.33 27.66 -11.87
N ASP A 79 1.15 27.04 -12.72
CA ASP A 79 2.58 27.29 -12.78
C ASP A 79 2.90 28.72 -13.23
N ARG A 80 2.14 29.26 -14.18
CA ARG A 80 2.24 30.69 -14.57
C ARG A 80 1.85 31.62 -13.43
N ARG A 81 0.73 31.34 -12.73
CA ARG A 81 0.31 32.12 -11.55
C ARG A 81 1.36 32.05 -10.44
N TRP A 82 1.96 30.89 -10.21
CA TRP A 82 3.06 30.73 -9.24
C TRP A 82 4.26 31.60 -9.60
N ALA A 83 4.72 31.56 -10.85
CA ALA A 83 5.85 32.38 -11.29
C ALA A 83 5.58 33.89 -11.11
N LEU A 84 4.37 34.35 -11.44
CA LEU A 84 3.94 35.73 -11.21
C LEU A 84 3.89 36.07 -9.71
N ARG A 85 3.42 35.16 -8.86
CA ARG A 85 3.42 35.34 -7.39
C ARG A 85 4.83 35.49 -6.83
N GLN A 86 5.78 34.68 -7.29
CA GLN A 86 7.19 34.79 -6.86
C GLN A 86 7.79 36.13 -7.32
N GLN A 87 7.58 36.50 -8.58
CA GLN A 87 8.05 37.79 -9.11
C GLN A 87 7.44 38.98 -8.35
N LYS A 88 6.16 38.92 -7.96
CA LYS A 88 5.51 39.98 -7.19
C LYS A 88 6.00 40.01 -5.74
N ARG A 89 6.24 38.85 -5.10
CA ARG A 89 6.78 38.79 -3.74
C ARG A 89 8.20 39.35 -3.65
N ASP A 90 8.97 39.25 -4.74
CA ASP A 90 10.28 39.88 -4.87
C ASP A 90 10.22 41.40 -5.13
N VAL A 91 9.04 41.93 -5.50
CA VAL A 91 8.84 43.36 -5.87
C VAL A 91 8.07 44.13 -4.79
N ASP A 92 7.09 43.50 -4.14
CA ASP A 92 6.23 44.08 -3.11
C ASP A 92 6.43 43.33 -1.78
N GLU A 93 7.39 43.78 -0.96
CA GLU A 93 7.53 43.34 0.44
C GLU A 93 6.41 43.89 1.35
N GLU A 94 5.48 44.69 0.81
CA GLU A 94 4.28 45.16 1.52
C GLU A 94 3.00 44.79 0.75
N GLN A 95 2.22 43.88 1.36
CA GLN A 95 0.79 43.61 1.11
C GLN A 95 0.42 42.95 -0.24
N GLY A 96 0.49 41.62 -0.28
CA GLY A 96 -0.13 40.78 -1.31
C GLY A 96 -1.60 40.44 -1.00
N PRO A 97 -2.48 40.32 -2.02
CA PRO A 97 -3.92 40.12 -1.83
C PRO A 97 -4.24 38.72 -1.28
N GLU A 98 -5.20 38.66 -0.36
CA GLU A 98 -5.77 37.42 0.18
C GLU A 98 -6.52 36.65 -0.92
N GLU A 99 -5.89 35.63 -1.50
CA GLU A 99 -6.64 34.58 -2.20
C GLU A 99 -7.30 33.66 -1.16
N CYS A 100 -8.63 33.67 -1.15
CA CYS A 100 -9.50 32.77 -0.38
C CYS A 100 -9.38 31.31 -0.87
N GLN A 101 -8.23 30.69 -0.62
CA GLN A 101 -8.10 29.24 -0.56
C GLN A 101 -7.74 28.86 0.88
N GLU A 102 -8.52 27.94 1.44
CA GLU A 102 -8.34 27.44 2.81
C GLU A 102 -6.94 26.84 3.02
N CYS A 103 -6.30 26.39 1.92
CA CYS A 103 -4.98 25.79 1.89
C CYS A 103 -4.26 26.20 0.58
N PRO A 104 -3.58 27.36 0.51
CA PRO A 104 -2.87 27.80 -0.70
C PRO A 104 -1.62 26.96 -0.91
N SER A 105 -1.26 26.72 -2.17
CA SER A 105 -0.03 26.02 -2.55
C SER A 105 1.20 26.68 -1.91
N LEU A 106 2.03 25.90 -1.23
CA LEU A 106 3.31 26.32 -0.63
C LEU A 106 4.48 26.13 -1.59
N GLU A 107 4.29 25.33 -2.63
CA GLU A 107 5.23 25.12 -3.74
C GLU A 107 4.51 25.15 -5.09
N GLY A 108 5.24 25.48 -6.15
CA GLY A 108 4.69 25.52 -7.50
C GLY A 108 5.76 25.69 -8.57
N GLY A 109 5.32 25.87 -9.82
CA GLY A 109 6.21 25.96 -10.97
C GLY A 109 6.59 24.59 -11.52
N LYS A 110 7.72 24.53 -12.24
CA LYS A 110 8.14 23.33 -12.96
C LYS A 110 8.32 22.16 -11.99
N ASP A 111 7.62 21.06 -12.27
CA ASP A 111 7.68 19.81 -11.53
C ASP A 111 8.98 19.01 -11.82
N PRO A 112 9.91 18.87 -10.86
CA PRO A 112 11.18 18.19 -11.04
C PRO A 112 11.10 16.66 -10.96
N VAL A 113 9.95 16.06 -10.64
CA VAL A 113 9.79 14.59 -10.44
C VAL A 113 10.82 14.05 -9.44
N VAL A 114 10.52 14.17 -8.15
CA VAL A 114 11.38 13.77 -7.03
C VAL A 114 10.74 12.69 -6.16
N GLY A 115 11.55 11.98 -5.37
CA GLY A 115 11.07 11.00 -4.38
C GLY A 115 10.77 11.61 -3.00
N ASP A 116 10.24 12.83 -2.96
CA ASP A 116 9.93 13.58 -1.74
C ASP A 116 8.41 13.81 -1.65
N VAL A 117 7.76 13.23 -0.65
CA VAL A 117 6.32 13.43 -0.42
C VAL A 117 6.03 14.82 0.12
N ALA A 118 6.92 15.40 0.93
CA ALA A 118 6.71 16.72 1.50
C ALA A 118 6.64 17.77 0.37
N TYR A 119 7.47 17.62 -0.67
CA TYR A 119 7.37 18.43 -1.90
C TYR A 119 5.95 18.34 -2.52
N TYR A 120 5.45 17.14 -2.79
CA TYR A 120 4.12 17.00 -3.39
C TYR A 120 2.98 17.49 -2.47
N ALA A 121 3.12 17.33 -1.15
CA ALA A 121 2.18 17.88 -0.18
C ALA A 121 2.16 19.42 -0.22
N ARG A 122 3.33 20.06 -0.29
CA ARG A 122 3.44 21.53 -0.38
C ARG A 122 2.84 22.10 -1.65
N ARG A 123 2.87 21.35 -2.76
CA ARG A 123 2.15 21.76 -3.99
C ARG A 123 0.65 21.90 -3.81
N VAL A 124 0.05 21.14 -2.89
CA VAL A 124 -1.37 21.18 -2.55
C VAL A 124 -1.65 21.95 -1.25
N GLY A 125 -0.65 22.66 -0.70
CA GLY A 125 -0.81 23.49 0.50
C GLY A 125 -0.66 22.75 1.84
N LEU A 126 -0.38 21.44 1.80
CA LEU A 126 -0.08 20.63 2.98
C LEU A 126 1.43 20.57 3.21
N ASP A 127 1.88 19.95 4.30
CA ASP A 127 3.28 19.58 4.48
C ASP A 127 3.39 18.22 5.19
N VAL A 128 4.61 17.68 5.26
CA VAL A 128 4.87 16.37 5.87
C VAL A 128 6.04 16.42 6.83
N GLU A 129 5.85 15.85 8.01
CA GLU A 129 6.91 15.55 8.96
C GLU A 129 7.13 14.04 9.08
N THR A 130 8.31 13.63 9.54
CA THR A 130 8.71 12.23 9.62
C THR A 130 9.08 11.83 11.03
N PHE A 131 8.53 10.69 11.47
CA PHE A 131 8.76 10.06 12.75
C PHE A 131 9.56 8.78 12.56
N ARG A 132 10.46 8.51 13.52
CA ARG A 132 11.21 7.27 13.63
C ARG A 132 10.48 6.33 14.57
N VAL A 133 10.25 5.11 14.13
CA VAL A 133 9.52 4.08 14.87
C VAL A 133 10.42 2.87 15.00
N GLN A 134 10.67 2.42 16.23
CA GLN A 134 11.42 1.21 16.48
C GLN A 134 10.46 0.03 16.63
N THR A 135 10.71 -1.06 15.92
CA THR A 135 9.99 -2.32 16.09
C THR A 135 10.54 -3.12 17.26
N GLU A 136 9.76 -4.09 17.75
CA GLU A 136 10.16 -4.98 18.85
C GLU A 136 11.48 -5.73 18.56
N ASP A 137 11.73 -6.06 17.29
CA ASP A 137 12.97 -6.71 16.82
C ASP A 137 14.10 -5.74 16.45
N GLY A 138 13.89 -4.43 16.56
CA GLY A 138 14.94 -3.42 16.50
C GLY A 138 15.15 -2.74 15.14
N PHE A 139 14.28 -2.96 14.15
CA PHE A 139 14.26 -2.15 12.94
C PHE A 139 13.82 -0.73 13.26
N ILE A 140 14.40 0.24 12.55
CA ILE A 140 13.91 1.62 12.59
C ILE A 140 13.19 1.91 11.28
N ILE A 141 11.89 2.16 11.38
CA ILE A 141 10.99 2.39 10.24
C ILE A 141 10.45 3.82 10.28
N THR A 142 10.08 4.33 9.11
CA THR A 142 9.66 5.73 8.95
C THR A 142 8.14 5.84 8.86
N LEU A 143 7.57 6.66 9.73
CA LEU A 143 6.16 7.03 9.74
C LEU A 143 6.03 8.50 9.32
N TRP A 144 5.23 8.79 8.29
CA TRP A 144 5.00 10.15 7.83
C TRP A 144 3.68 10.68 8.38
N HIS A 145 3.63 11.97 8.71
CA HIS A 145 2.42 12.65 9.15
C HIS A 145 2.15 13.82 8.20
N VAL A 146 0.99 13.78 7.53
CA VAL A 146 0.55 14.81 6.59
C VAL A 146 -0.35 15.80 7.30
N TYR A 147 0.04 17.08 7.31
CA TYR A 147 -0.65 18.10 8.07
C TYR A 147 -0.90 19.38 7.27
N ASN A 148 -1.87 20.17 7.74
CA ASN A 148 -2.07 21.53 7.26
C ASN A 148 -1.23 22.49 8.13
N PRO A 149 -0.22 23.19 7.59
CA PRO A 149 0.65 24.07 8.37
C PRO A 149 -0.07 25.30 8.95
N ARG A 150 -1.30 25.59 8.52
CA ARG A 150 -2.15 26.62 9.14
C ARG A 150 -2.81 26.17 10.43
N GLU A 151 -2.91 24.86 10.66
CA GLU A 151 -3.63 24.25 11.79
C GLU A 151 -2.72 23.45 12.73
N TYR A 152 -1.52 23.12 12.27
CA TYR A 152 -0.58 22.27 12.99
C TYR A 152 0.86 22.74 12.77
N GLU A 153 1.63 22.74 13.84
CA GLU A 153 3.07 23.01 13.83
C GLU A 153 3.82 21.69 14.01
N ALA A 154 4.80 21.44 13.13
CA ALA A 154 5.61 20.23 13.17
C ALA A 154 6.38 20.10 14.50
N LEU A 155 6.53 18.86 14.96
CA LEU A 155 7.27 18.57 16.18
C LEU A 155 8.79 18.71 15.96
N SER A 156 9.50 19.00 17.05
CA SER A 156 10.96 19.04 17.02
C SER A 156 11.56 17.68 16.62
N PRO A 157 12.76 17.65 16.00
CA PRO A 157 13.43 16.40 15.66
C PRO A 157 13.59 15.44 16.84
N GLU A 158 13.82 15.97 18.05
CA GLU A 158 13.96 15.20 19.29
C GLU A 158 12.67 14.45 19.65
N GLU A 159 11.52 15.11 19.51
CA GLU A 159 10.20 14.49 19.77
C GLU A 159 9.84 13.43 18.73
N ARG A 160 10.38 13.56 17.51
CA ARG A 160 10.16 12.64 16.39
C ARG A 160 11.07 11.41 16.39
N ARG A 161 11.96 11.27 17.38
CA ARG A 161 12.83 10.10 17.55
C ARG A 161 12.08 8.84 17.95
N GLU A 162 12.74 7.70 17.74
CA GLU A 162 12.28 6.40 18.23
C GLU A 162 12.11 6.38 19.76
N ARG A 163 11.07 5.70 20.24
CA ARG A 163 10.71 5.61 21.67
C ARG A 163 11.07 4.28 22.33
N GLY A 164 11.86 3.45 21.65
CA GLY A 164 12.14 2.08 22.07
C GLY A 164 11.20 1.06 21.42
N PRO A 165 11.37 -0.23 21.77
CA PRO A 165 10.68 -1.37 21.14
C PRO A 165 9.26 -1.62 21.69
N GLU A 166 8.88 -0.99 22.80
CA GLU A 166 7.60 -1.24 23.46
C GLU A 166 6.42 -0.65 22.66
N VAL A 167 5.40 -1.48 22.44
CA VAL A 167 4.17 -1.08 21.73
C VAL A 167 2.99 -0.97 22.69
N PHE A 168 2.00 -0.15 22.31
CA PHE A 168 0.78 0.16 23.06
C PHE A 168 1.05 0.74 24.46
N THR A 169 2.13 1.53 24.58
CA THR A 169 2.45 2.31 25.80
C THR A 169 1.41 3.39 26.05
N LYS A 170 1.32 3.88 27.30
CA LYS A 170 0.43 5.00 27.68
C LYS A 170 0.57 6.17 26.69
N PRO A 171 -0.54 6.76 26.22
CA PRO A 171 -0.49 7.86 25.27
C PRO A 171 0.35 9.03 25.76
N ARG A 172 0.83 9.83 24.81
CA ARG A 172 1.46 11.10 25.13
C ARG A 172 0.45 11.96 25.88
N MET A 173 0.82 12.45 27.06
CA MET A 173 -0.01 13.43 27.76
C MET A 173 -0.24 14.60 26.80
N PRO A 174 -1.50 14.99 26.53
CA PRO A 174 -1.77 16.10 25.65
C PRO A 174 -1.01 17.31 26.20
N ASN A 175 -0.26 18.01 25.33
CA ASN A 175 0.15 19.37 25.69
C ASN A 175 -1.11 20.13 26.11
N ALA A 176 -1.04 20.91 27.18
CA ALA A 176 -2.17 21.71 27.67
C ALA A 176 -2.76 22.67 26.60
N SER A 177 -2.09 22.81 25.45
CA SER A 177 -2.49 23.58 24.27
C SER A 177 -3.31 22.82 23.23
N ARG A 178 -3.45 21.48 23.30
CA ARG A 178 -4.32 20.76 22.34
C ARG A 178 -5.78 20.91 22.74
N PRO A 179 -6.65 21.43 21.87
CA PRO A 179 -8.06 21.60 22.20
C PRO A 179 -8.71 20.24 22.48
N HIS A 180 -9.51 20.18 23.55
CA HIS A 180 -10.26 18.99 23.93
C HIS A 180 -11.36 18.63 22.92
N SER A 181 -11.75 19.57 22.06
CA SER A 181 -12.76 19.42 21.01
C SER A 181 -12.20 19.86 19.65
N ASN A 182 -12.93 19.57 18.56
CA ASN A 182 -12.52 19.89 17.18
C ASN A 182 -11.22 19.15 16.74
N ARG A 183 -10.98 17.97 17.29
CA ARG A 183 -9.83 17.12 16.94
C ARG A 183 -10.05 16.45 15.58
N ARG A 184 -8.98 15.95 14.98
CA ARG A 184 -9.01 15.17 13.74
C ARG A 184 -8.83 13.70 14.08
N TYR A 185 -9.64 12.81 13.49
CA TYR A 185 -9.54 11.38 13.78
C TYR A 185 -8.35 10.74 13.04
N PRO A 186 -7.51 9.90 13.70
CA PRO A 186 -6.32 9.32 13.09
C PRO A 186 -6.65 8.24 12.06
N VAL A 187 -5.96 8.31 10.93
CA VAL A 187 -6.01 7.33 9.85
C VAL A 187 -4.58 6.93 9.47
N LEU A 188 -4.28 5.64 9.54
CA LEU A 188 -3.00 5.06 9.13
C LEU A 188 -3.14 4.41 7.75
N LEU A 189 -2.29 4.82 6.80
CA LEU A 189 -2.22 4.26 5.45
C LEU A 189 -0.96 3.40 5.29
N VAL A 190 -1.09 2.16 4.81
CA VAL A 190 0.03 1.23 4.59
C VAL A 190 0.07 0.73 3.16
N HIS A 191 1.24 0.85 2.53
CA HIS A 191 1.46 0.62 1.10
C HIS A 191 1.62 -0.87 0.73
N GLY A 192 1.67 -1.14 -0.59
CA GLY A 192 1.85 -2.48 -1.16
C GLY A 192 3.30 -2.94 -1.32
N LEU A 193 3.48 -4.11 -1.94
CA LEU A 193 4.77 -4.75 -2.19
C LEU A 193 5.67 -3.83 -3.05
N LEU A 194 6.95 -3.74 -2.71
CA LEU A 194 7.96 -2.89 -3.38
C LEU A 194 7.63 -1.39 -3.41
N GLN A 195 6.56 -0.92 -2.77
CA GLN A 195 6.22 0.50 -2.72
C GLN A 195 6.75 1.17 -1.45
N SER A 196 6.61 2.48 -1.37
CA SER A 196 6.64 3.25 -0.12
C SER A 196 5.29 3.96 0.08
N ALA A 197 5.10 4.55 1.27
CA ALA A 197 3.94 5.36 1.62
C ALA A 197 3.60 6.47 0.60
N GLY A 198 4.59 6.90 -0.20
CA GLY A 198 4.38 7.94 -1.21
C GLY A 198 3.45 7.52 -2.35
N ALA A 199 3.14 6.23 -2.50
CA ALA A 199 2.14 5.74 -3.44
C ALA A 199 0.75 6.39 -3.22
N PHE A 200 0.43 6.84 -2.01
CA PHE A 200 -0.82 7.55 -1.69
C PHE A 200 -0.79 9.06 -1.97
N CYS A 201 0.31 9.59 -2.53
CA CYS A 201 0.63 11.04 -2.58
C CYS A 201 1.02 11.55 -3.99
N THR A 202 0.68 10.82 -5.06
CA THR A 202 1.26 11.07 -6.41
C THR A 202 0.35 11.85 -7.36
N ASN A 203 -0.91 12.07 -7.00
CA ASN A 203 -1.98 12.59 -7.87
C ASN A 203 -2.39 14.03 -7.54
N ASP A 204 -1.48 14.84 -7.00
CA ASP A 204 -1.79 16.19 -6.51
C ASP A 204 -3.01 16.15 -5.56
N GLU A 205 -4.01 17.00 -5.75
CA GLU A 205 -5.25 17.07 -4.94
C GLU A 205 -6.01 15.75 -4.86
N ASP A 206 -5.90 14.90 -5.89
CA ASP A 206 -6.59 13.61 -5.99
C ASP A 206 -5.79 12.46 -5.34
N SER A 207 -4.75 12.79 -4.59
CA SER A 207 -4.02 11.83 -3.76
C SER A 207 -4.84 11.45 -2.54
N LEU A 208 -5.07 10.15 -2.31
CA LEU A 208 -5.90 9.67 -1.18
C LEU A 208 -5.48 10.27 0.16
N ALA A 209 -4.16 10.35 0.43
CA ALA A 209 -3.64 10.94 1.67
C ALA A 209 -3.98 12.43 1.81
N PHE A 210 -3.85 13.19 0.72
CA PHE A 210 -4.08 14.64 0.73
C PHE A 210 -5.58 14.95 0.79
N TYR A 211 -6.40 14.18 0.06
CA TYR A 211 -7.85 14.24 0.15
C TYR A 211 -8.32 14.02 1.60
N LEU A 212 -7.89 12.92 2.26
CA LEU A 212 -8.31 12.65 3.65
C LEU A 212 -7.86 13.74 4.62
N CYS A 213 -6.63 14.26 4.48
CA CYS A 213 -6.11 15.33 5.35
C CYS A 213 -6.94 16.62 5.19
N LYS A 214 -7.29 16.99 3.95
CA LYS A 214 -8.12 18.16 3.66
C LYS A 214 -9.58 17.96 4.08
N SER A 215 -10.11 16.74 3.94
CA SER A 215 -11.47 16.41 4.36
C SER A 215 -11.66 16.51 5.86
N GLY A 216 -10.65 16.21 6.67
CA GLY A 216 -10.78 16.41 8.12
C GLY A 216 -10.00 15.46 9.01
N TYR A 217 -9.30 14.48 8.43
CA TYR A 217 -8.59 13.45 9.19
C TYR A 217 -7.17 13.85 9.56
N ASP A 218 -6.65 13.16 10.57
CA ASP A 218 -5.25 13.18 10.97
C ASP A 218 -4.54 12.02 10.26
N VAL A 219 -3.73 12.32 9.24
CA VAL A 219 -3.28 11.32 8.25
C VAL A 219 -1.84 10.91 8.47
N TRP A 220 -1.65 9.61 8.69
CA TRP A 220 -0.37 8.99 8.96
C TRP A 220 -0.06 7.95 7.89
N LEU A 221 1.16 7.92 7.36
CA LEU A 221 1.58 7.02 6.29
C LEU A 221 2.74 6.13 6.77
N GLY A 222 2.47 4.84 6.93
CA GLY A 222 3.44 3.87 7.43
C GLY A 222 4.30 3.28 6.32
N ASN A 223 5.62 3.27 6.53
CA ASN A 223 6.54 2.47 5.72
C ASN A 223 6.97 1.22 6.47
N ASN A 224 6.95 0.08 5.80
CA ASN A 224 7.53 -1.16 6.31
C ASN A 224 9.06 -1.09 6.37
N ARG A 225 9.66 -2.02 7.12
CA ARG A 225 11.12 -2.16 7.29
C ARG A 225 11.90 -2.19 5.98
N CYS A 226 13.17 -1.78 6.10
CA CYS A 226 14.14 -1.56 5.02
C CYS A 226 13.80 -0.42 4.06
N GLY A 227 12.60 -0.37 3.46
CA GLY A 227 12.14 0.75 2.64
C GLY A 227 13.20 1.33 1.69
N SER A 228 13.33 2.65 1.61
CA SER A 228 14.40 3.30 0.84
C SER A 228 15.73 3.41 1.61
N HIS A 229 15.67 3.42 2.94
CA HIS A 229 16.80 3.60 3.84
C HIS A 229 16.75 2.52 4.95
N PRO A 230 17.40 1.36 4.75
CA PRO A 230 17.36 0.29 5.73
C PRO A 230 18.14 0.65 6.98
N GLU A 231 17.50 0.50 8.14
CA GLU A 231 18.08 0.86 9.43
C GLU A 231 17.64 -0.10 10.53
N HIS A 232 18.57 -0.40 11.44
CA HIS A 232 18.36 -1.25 12.59
C HIS A 232 19.27 -0.80 13.73
N THR A 233 18.83 -1.02 14.96
CA THR A 233 19.59 -0.68 16.18
C THR A 233 20.92 -1.42 16.37
N THR A 234 21.13 -2.55 15.70
CA THR A 234 22.27 -3.46 15.94
C THR A 234 22.78 -4.14 14.68
N LEU A 235 21.90 -4.45 13.72
CA LEU A 235 22.26 -5.11 12.46
C LEU A 235 22.68 -4.09 11.40
N SER A 236 23.72 -4.43 10.64
CA SER A 236 24.12 -3.66 9.46
C SER A 236 23.42 -4.21 8.20
N THR A 237 23.42 -3.44 7.11
CA THR A 237 22.83 -3.86 5.83
C THR A 237 23.54 -5.05 5.20
N ASP A 238 24.80 -5.29 5.54
CA ASP A 238 25.59 -6.42 5.05
C ASP A 238 25.34 -7.70 5.85
N ASP A 239 24.68 -7.59 7.01
CA ASP A 239 24.29 -8.74 7.82
C ASP A 239 23.06 -9.44 7.20
N PRO A 240 23.13 -10.74 6.83
CA PRO A 240 21.98 -11.45 6.28
C PRO A 240 20.76 -11.47 7.21
N ARG A 241 20.96 -11.35 8.53
CA ARG A 241 19.87 -11.29 9.52
C ARG A 241 18.97 -10.06 9.33
N MET A 242 19.53 -8.95 8.84
CA MET A 242 18.79 -7.72 8.48
C MET A 242 17.70 -7.99 7.43
N TRP A 243 17.86 -9.05 6.64
CA TRP A 243 16.98 -9.40 5.53
C TRP A 243 16.20 -10.69 5.78
N SER A 244 16.24 -11.24 7.00
CA SER A 244 15.59 -12.51 7.33
C SER A 244 14.19 -12.30 7.92
N TRP A 245 13.29 -11.70 7.13
CA TRP A 245 11.90 -11.43 7.50
C TRP A 245 10.95 -11.68 6.32
N ASP A 246 9.67 -11.82 6.63
CA ASP A 246 8.58 -12.07 5.67
C ASP A 246 7.31 -11.30 6.08
N ILE A 247 6.20 -11.56 5.39
CA ILE A 247 4.92 -10.87 5.60
C ILE A 247 4.40 -10.98 7.04
N ARG A 248 4.71 -12.06 7.74
CA ARG A 248 4.30 -12.22 9.16
C ARG A 248 4.95 -11.15 10.02
N HIS A 249 6.24 -10.88 9.82
CA HIS A 249 6.97 -9.86 10.56
C HIS A 249 6.44 -8.45 10.26
N LEU A 250 6.07 -8.18 9.01
CA LEU A 250 5.46 -6.90 8.64
C LEU A 250 4.12 -6.69 9.37
N GLY A 251 3.32 -7.76 9.51
CA GLY A 251 2.04 -7.70 10.20
C GLY A 251 2.18 -7.64 11.72
N THR A 252 2.96 -8.54 12.31
CA THR A 252 3.04 -8.67 13.76
C THR A 252 3.94 -7.63 14.41
N LEU A 253 4.96 -7.10 13.72
CA LEU A 253 5.95 -6.19 14.30
C LEU A 253 5.82 -4.77 13.73
N ASP A 254 5.88 -4.61 12.40
CA ASP A 254 5.89 -3.27 11.79
C ASP A 254 4.54 -2.57 11.97
N LEU A 255 3.44 -3.24 11.57
CA LEU A 255 2.09 -2.68 11.71
C LEU A 255 1.73 -2.40 13.17
N ALA A 256 2.14 -3.25 14.11
CA ALA A 256 1.92 -3.02 15.53
C ALA A 256 2.67 -1.78 16.04
N ALA A 257 3.93 -1.62 15.65
CA ALA A 257 4.74 -0.46 16.03
C ALA A 257 4.22 0.84 15.40
N LEU A 258 3.80 0.81 14.13
CA LEU A 258 3.20 1.95 13.44
C LEU A 258 1.88 2.37 14.11
N THR A 259 0.96 1.43 14.33
CA THR A 259 -0.32 1.69 15.02
C THR A 259 -0.07 2.25 16.42
N SER A 260 0.82 1.62 17.19
CA SER A 260 1.19 2.12 18.51
C SER A 260 1.75 3.53 18.49
N ARG A 261 2.58 3.89 17.50
CA ARG A 261 3.14 5.25 17.43
C ARG A 261 2.06 6.28 17.15
N VAL A 262 1.14 5.99 16.21
CA VAL A 262 0.03 6.88 15.89
C VAL A 262 -0.87 7.09 17.12
N LEU A 263 -1.27 6.02 17.81
CA LEU A 263 -2.11 6.15 19.00
C LEU A 263 -1.39 6.89 20.14
N TYR A 264 -0.08 6.70 20.28
CA TYR A 264 0.72 7.45 21.24
C TYR A 264 0.72 8.95 20.95
N GLU A 265 0.99 9.36 19.70
CA GLU A 265 1.07 10.78 19.34
C GLU A 265 -0.29 11.46 19.34
N THR A 266 -1.32 10.75 18.91
CA THR A 266 -2.65 11.33 18.76
C THR A 266 -3.43 11.29 20.05
N GLY A 267 -3.27 10.25 20.88
CA GLY A 267 -4.01 10.04 22.12
C GLY A 267 -5.43 9.52 21.92
N PHE A 268 -5.73 8.93 20.77
CA PHE A 268 -6.95 8.15 20.57
C PHE A 268 -6.72 6.68 20.97
N GLU A 269 -7.80 5.98 21.31
CA GLU A 269 -7.75 4.53 21.61
C GLU A 269 -7.71 3.67 20.34
N LYS A 270 -8.32 4.17 19.25
CA LYS A 270 -8.40 3.50 17.96
C LYS A 270 -8.09 4.44 16.80
N LEU A 271 -7.65 3.87 15.69
CA LEU A 271 -7.47 4.56 14.41
C LEU A 271 -8.18 3.84 13.27
N GLY A 272 -8.47 4.56 12.18
CA GLY A 272 -8.89 3.95 10.92
C GLY A 272 -7.66 3.43 10.17
N LEU A 273 -7.70 2.17 9.71
CA LEU A 273 -6.58 1.56 8.99
C LEU A 273 -6.94 1.39 7.51
N VAL A 274 -6.15 1.96 6.62
CA VAL A 274 -6.30 1.82 5.18
C VAL A 274 -5.05 1.14 4.61
N CYS A 275 -5.19 0.00 3.96
CA CYS A 275 -4.05 -0.69 3.36
C CYS A 275 -4.27 -1.00 1.89
N HIS A 276 -3.19 -1.01 1.12
CA HIS A 276 -3.18 -1.40 -0.28
C HIS A 276 -2.37 -2.69 -0.50
N SER A 277 -2.88 -3.62 -1.31
CA SER A 277 -2.13 -4.80 -1.79
C SER A 277 -1.45 -5.57 -0.64
N GLN A 278 -0.13 -5.74 -0.63
CA GLN A 278 0.60 -6.40 0.48
C GLN A 278 0.30 -5.80 1.86
N GLY A 279 0.04 -4.49 1.94
CA GLY A 279 -0.39 -3.87 3.18
C GLY A 279 -1.66 -4.53 3.73
N THR A 280 -2.55 -4.99 2.87
CA THR A 280 -3.74 -5.75 3.29
C THR A 280 -3.39 -7.14 3.77
N THR A 281 -2.46 -7.82 3.10
CA THR A 281 -1.98 -9.16 3.46
C THR A 281 -1.37 -9.18 4.86
N GLN A 282 -0.47 -8.23 5.15
CA GLN A 282 0.16 -8.15 6.47
C GLN A 282 -0.86 -7.84 7.57
N THR A 283 -1.90 -7.05 7.27
CA THR A 283 -2.98 -6.77 8.21
C THR A 283 -3.87 -7.99 8.44
N PHE A 284 -4.28 -8.70 7.38
CA PHE A 284 -5.02 -9.96 7.49
C PHE A 284 -4.24 -10.93 8.39
N VAL A 285 -2.96 -11.16 8.09
CA VAL A 285 -2.08 -12.05 8.89
C VAL A 285 -1.98 -11.56 10.33
N ALA A 286 -1.78 -10.27 10.59
CA ALA A 286 -1.70 -9.75 11.95
C ALA A 286 -2.99 -10.01 12.77
N LEU A 287 -4.16 -9.82 12.15
CA LEU A 287 -5.46 -9.94 12.83
C LEU A 287 -5.93 -11.39 13.04
N ALA A 288 -5.26 -12.37 12.43
CA ALA A 288 -5.57 -13.78 12.65
C ALA A 288 -5.38 -14.17 14.13
N LYS A 289 -6.18 -15.14 14.61
CA LYS A 289 -6.18 -15.60 16.02
C LYS A 289 -4.79 -16.06 16.52
N GLU A 290 -3.96 -16.56 15.63
CA GLU A 290 -2.66 -17.17 15.96
C GLU A 290 -1.48 -16.19 15.90
N HIS A 291 -1.73 -14.93 15.53
CA HIS A 291 -0.67 -13.96 15.27
C HIS A 291 -0.70 -12.79 16.25
N ARG A 292 -1.54 -11.77 16.01
CA ARG A 292 -1.65 -10.60 16.89
C ARG A 292 -3.10 -10.08 16.99
N PRO A 293 -4.06 -10.93 17.42
CA PRO A 293 -5.49 -10.58 17.44
C PRO A 293 -5.84 -9.37 18.34
N GLU A 294 -5.01 -9.01 19.31
CA GLU A 294 -5.18 -7.78 20.11
C GLU A 294 -5.06 -6.51 19.27
N LEU A 295 -4.40 -6.56 18.11
CA LEU A 295 -4.30 -5.42 17.21
C LEU A 295 -5.67 -4.89 16.77
N GLY A 296 -6.67 -5.78 16.71
CA GLY A 296 -8.04 -5.41 16.37
C GLY A 296 -8.73 -4.50 17.38
N GLU A 297 -8.26 -4.46 18.63
CA GLU A 297 -8.79 -3.57 19.66
C GLU A 297 -8.41 -2.10 19.40
N TYR A 298 -7.33 -1.88 18.63
CA TYR A 298 -6.75 -0.57 18.31
C TYR A 298 -7.18 -0.02 16.95
N ILE A 299 -8.02 -0.75 16.22
CA ILE A 299 -8.48 -0.41 14.87
C ILE A 299 -10.00 -0.24 14.90
N SER A 300 -10.50 0.90 14.41
CA SER A 300 -11.95 1.14 14.28
C SER A 300 -12.54 0.46 13.05
N VAL A 301 -11.80 0.48 11.94
CA VAL A 301 -12.13 -0.20 10.70
C VAL A 301 -10.86 -0.50 9.92
N PHE A 302 -10.86 -1.64 9.24
CA PHE A 302 -9.83 -2.00 8.28
C PHE A 302 -10.36 -1.89 6.84
N CYS A 303 -9.92 -0.86 6.12
CA CYS A 303 -10.19 -0.61 4.72
C CYS A 303 -9.10 -1.26 3.84
N ALA A 304 -9.46 -2.31 3.09
CA ALA A 304 -8.55 -3.04 2.22
C ALA A 304 -8.77 -2.65 0.74
N LEU A 305 -7.76 -2.04 0.14
CA LEU A 305 -7.73 -1.62 -1.28
C LEU A 305 -6.94 -2.64 -2.09
N ALA A 306 -7.56 -3.21 -3.14
CA ALA A 306 -7.00 -4.32 -3.91
C ALA A 306 -6.46 -5.46 -3.01
N PRO A 307 -7.32 -6.08 -2.17
CA PRO A 307 -6.88 -6.96 -1.10
C PRO A 307 -6.18 -8.22 -1.61
N ALA A 308 -4.92 -8.40 -1.20
CA ALA A 308 -4.06 -9.49 -1.62
C ALA A 308 -4.15 -10.68 -0.65
N ALA A 309 -5.17 -11.51 -0.84
CA ALA A 309 -5.39 -12.72 -0.04
C ALA A 309 -5.55 -13.99 -0.89
N TYR A 310 -6.09 -13.87 -2.11
CA TYR A 310 -6.14 -14.94 -3.10
C TYR A 310 -5.34 -14.54 -4.34
N ALA A 311 -4.59 -15.47 -4.90
CA ALA A 311 -3.78 -15.23 -6.09
C ALA A 311 -4.66 -15.17 -7.35
N GLY A 312 -4.49 -14.11 -8.14
CA GLY A 312 -5.12 -13.99 -9.45
C GLY A 312 -4.40 -14.81 -10.53
N PRO A 313 -4.90 -14.82 -11.78
CA PRO A 313 -4.35 -15.60 -12.87
C PRO A 313 -2.88 -15.27 -13.20
N LEU A 314 -2.42 -14.07 -12.86
CA LEU A 314 -1.12 -13.55 -13.25
C LEU A 314 0.08 -14.30 -12.65
N VAL A 315 -0.10 -14.95 -11.49
CA VAL A 315 0.94 -15.81 -10.90
C VAL A 315 1.35 -16.98 -11.80
N SER A 316 0.54 -17.28 -12.83
CA SER A 316 0.82 -18.34 -13.81
C SER A 316 1.73 -17.91 -14.97
N ARG A 317 2.09 -16.62 -15.07
CA ARG A 317 2.98 -16.12 -16.15
C ARG A 317 4.36 -16.78 -16.05
N PRO A 318 5.10 -16.96 -17.18
CA PRO A 318 6.34 -17.75 -17.20
C PRO A 318 7.41 -17.31 -16.20
N TYR A 319 7.57 -16.00 -15.97
CA TYR A 319 8.56 -15.46 -15.03
C TYR A 319 8.19 -15.70 -13.56
N PHE A 320 6.90 -15.59 -13.20
CA PHE A 320 6.44 -15.94 -11.84
C PHE A 320 6.52 -17.45 -11.62
N ARG A 321 6.14 -18.24 -12.63
CA ARG A 321 6.26 -19.69 -12.61
C ARG A 321 7.70 -20.16 -12.50
N PHE A 322 8.65 -19.49 -13.16
CA PHE A 322 10.07 -19.78 -12.98
C PHE A 322 10.48 -19.65 -11.52
N MET A 323 10.12 -18.54 -10.86
CA MET A 323 10.43 -18.31 -9.45
C MET A 323 9.76 -19.34 -8.53
N SER A 324 8.53 -19.75 -8.83
CA SER A 324 7.80 -20.75 -8.04
C SER A 324 8.33 -22.19 -8.18
N LEU A 325 9.18 -22.45 -9.18
CA LEU A 325 9.83 -23.75 -9.37
C LEU A 325 11.18 -23.84 -8.66
N LEU A 326 11.73 -22.72 -8.17
CA LEU A 326 13.00 -22.73 -7.46
C LEU A 326 12.82 -23.31 -6.06
N SER A 327 13.65 -24.28 -5.70
CA SER A 327 13.75 -24.73 -4.31
C SER A 327 14.24 -23.60 -3.41
N PRO A 328 13.98 -23.64 -2.09
CA PRO A 328 14.45 -22.60 -1.17
C PRO A 328 15.97 -22.35 -1.22
N ALA A 329 16.76 -23.39 -1.46
CA ALA A 329 18.21 -23.26 -1.63
C ALA A 329 18.57 -22.56 -2.94
N MET A 330 17.93 -22.94 -4.05
CA MET A 330 18.17 -22.31 -5.35
C MET A 330 17.71 -20.85 -5.37
N PHE A 331 16.59 -20.53 -4.71
CA PHE A 331 16.12 -19.15 -4.58
C PHE A 331 17.18 -18.26 -3.93
N ARG A 332 17.85 -18.74 -2.88
CA ARG A 332 18.97 -18.01 -2.23
C ARG A 332 20.20 -17.88 -3.12
N VAL A 333 20.48 -18.87 -3.98
CA VAL A 333 21.57 -18.75 -4.97
C VAL A 333 21.26 -17.69 -6.02
N VAL A 334 20.02 -17.66 -6.53
CA VAL A 334 19.61 -16.76 -7.62
C VAL A 334 19.36 -15.33 -7.13
N PHE A 335 18.59 -15.18 -6.07
CA PHE A 335 18.12 -13.87 -5.58
C PHE A 335 18.80 -13.39 -4.30
N GLY A 336 19.65 -14.24 -3.71
CA GLY A 336 20.51 -13.87 -2.59
C GLY A 336 19.90 -14.13 -1.22
N ILE A 337 20.66 -13.72 -0.21
CA ILE A 337 20.31 -13.80 1.21
C ILE A 337 20.09 -12.42 1.85
N HIS A 338 20.04 -11.37 1.02
CA HIS A 338 19.87 -9.98 1.40
C HIS A 338 18.60 -9.39 0.75
N SER A 339 18.67 -8.16 0.25
CA SER A 339 17.57 -7.55 -0.53
C SER A 339 17.36 -8.24 -1.87
N PHE A 340 16.11 -8.38 -2.29
CA PHE A 340 15.73 -8.87 -3.60
C PHE A 340 16.15 -7.89 -4.71
N ILE A 341 16.99 -8.36 -5.64
CA ILE A 341 17.43 -7.63 -6.85
C ILE A 341 17.85 -6.17 -6.54
N PRO A 342 18.93 -5.94 -5.77
CA PRO A 342 19.36 -4.60 -5.33
C PRO A 342 19.69 -3.65 -6.48
N SER A 343 19.99 -4.17 -7.67
CA SER A 343 20.28 -3.37 -8.87
C SER A 343 19.11 -2.47 -9.29
N MET A 344 17.86 -2.80 -8.95
CA MET A 344 16.71 -1.92 -9.19
C MET A 344 16.84 -0.59 -8.42
N MET A 345 17.34 -0.65 -7.19
CA MET A 345 17.59 0.55 -6.38
C MET A 345 18.75 1.37 -6.93
N THR A 346 19.78 0.72 -7.46
CA THR A 346 20.89 1.40 -8.16
C THR A 346 20.39 2.12 -9.41
N ALA A 347 19.54 1.48 -10.23
CA ALA A 347 18.96 2.10 -11.41
C ALA A 347 18.12 3.34 -11.05
N ARG A 348 17.28 3.25 -10.00
CA ARG A 348 16.49 4.38 -9.50
C ARG A 348 17.34 5.56 -9.05
N ARG A 349 18.50 5.32 -8.42
CA ARG A 349 19.41 6.37 -7.94
C ARG A 349 20.21 7.04 -9.05
N LEU A 350 20.60 6.29 -10.08
CA LEU A 350 21.52 6.78 -11.13
C LEU A 350 20.81 7.36 -12.36
N LEU A 351 19.62 6.84 -12.70
CA LEU A 351 18.91 7.28 -13.90
C LEU A 351 18.13 8.58 -13.65
N PRO A 352 18.05 9.48 -14.65
CA PRO A 352 17.18 10.65 -14.55
C PRO A 352 15.72 10.24 -14.27
N PRO A 353 14.99 10.94 -13.37
CA PRO A 353 13.69 10.48 -12.87
C PRO A 353 12.64 10.16 -13.94
N ARG A 354 12.59 10.96 -15.02
CA ARG A 354 11.65 10.72 -16.15
C ARG A 354 12.04 9.52 -16.99
N ILE A 355 13.34 9.30 -17.22
CA ILE A 355 13.83 8.11 -17.95
C ILE A 355 13.51 6.88 -17.11
N TYR A 356 13.88 6.91 -15.83
CA TYR A 356 13.58 5.85 -14.88
C TYR A 356 12.07 5.54 -14.84
N GLY A 357 11.21 6.55 -14.70
CA GLY A 357 9.76 6.37 -14.65
C GLY A 357 9.18 5.76 -15.93
N THR A 358 9.72 6.09 -17.11
CA THR A 358 9.33 5.45 -18.37
C THR A 358 9.71 3.97 -18.41
N LEU A 359 10.98 3.66 -18.07
CA LEU A 359 11.48 2.29 -18.07
C LEU A 359 10.76 1.42 -17.02
N ALA A 360 10.53 1.98 -15.83
CA ALA A 360 9.77 1.34 -14.77
C ALA A 360 8.35 1.02 -15.25
N TYR A 361 7.65 1.97 -15.89
CA TYR A 361 6.34 1.72 -16.46
C TYR A 361 6.34 0.57 -17.48
N TRP A 362 7.32 0.52 -18.39
CA TRP A 362 7.42 -0.56 -19.37
C TRP A 362 7.57 -1.93 -18.70
N VAL A 363 8.44 -2.01 -17.69
CA VAL A 363 8.63 -3.25 -16.93
C VAL A 363 7.36 -3.63 -16.17
N PHE A 364 6.70 -2.68 -15.50
CA PHE A 364 5.46 -2.93 -14.78
C PHE A 364 4.34 -3.40 -15.71
N SER A 365 4.13 -2.69 -16.83
CA SER A 365 3.12 -3.07 -17.83
C SER A 365 3.39 -4.46 -18.40
N PHE A 366 4.65 -4.81 -18.67
CA PHE A 366 5.01 -6.16 -19.14
C PHE A 366 4.85 -7.26 -18.08
N LEU A 367 5.22 -7.00 -16.83
CA LEU A 367 5.15 -7.97 -15.74
C LEU A 367 3.71 -8.23 -15.30
N PHE A 368 2.88 -7.20 -15.30
CA PHE A 368 1.56 -7.26 -14.69
C PHE A 368 0.40 -7.12 -15.69
N ASP A 369 0.69 -6.84 -16.96
CA ASP A 369 -0.32 -6.55 -17.99
C ASP A 369 -1.23 -5.37 -17.60
N TRP A 370 -0.74 -4.50 -16.71
CA TRP A 370 -1.41 -3.29 -16.28
C TRP A 370 -1.18 -2.16 -17.28
N SER A 371 -2.17 -1.30 -17.40
CA SER A 371 -2.21 -0.19 -18.34
C SER A 371 -2.28 1.15 -17.61
N ASP A 372 -1.85 2.23 -18.28
CA ASP A 372 -2.02 3.60 -17.76
C ASP A 372 -3.30 4.25 -18.31
N THR A 373 -4.26 3.44 -18.76
CA THR A 373 -5.47 3.90 -19.46
C THR A 373 -6.26 4.89 -18.63
N ARG A 374 -6.29 4.68 -17.30
CA ARG A 374 -7.00 5.49 -16.31
C ARG A 374 -6.12 6.47 -15.53
N TRP A 375 -4.80 6.45 -15.75
CA TRP A 375 -3.87 7.29 -14.98
C TRP A 375 -3.65 8.63 -15.68
N GLU A 376 -3.26 9.63 -14.92
CA GLU A 376 -2.78 10.87 -15.50
C GLU A 376 -1.33 10.73 -15.97
N ARG A 377 -1.11 10.68 -17.29
CA ARG A 377 0.21 10.39 -17.89
C ARG A 377 1.26 11.45 -17.56
N ASP A 378 0.83 12.70 -17.36
CA ASP A 378 1.69 13.80 -16.97
C ASP A 378 2.33 13.58 -15.58
N LEU A 379 1.64 12.85 -14.69
CA LEU A 379 2.07 12.58 -13.31
C LEU A 379 2.70 11.20 -13.14
N ARG A 380 2.51 10.28 -14.11
CA ARG A 380 2.95 8.88 -14.05
C ARG A 380 4.41 8.69 -13.60
N HIS A 381 5.32 9.56 -14.02
CA HIS A 381 6.74 9.43 -13.62
C HIS A 381 6.95 9.60 -12.11
N ARG A 382 6.09 10.35 -11.41
CA ARG A 382 6.10 10.52 -9.95
C ARG A 382 5.75 9.22 -9.23
N MET A 383 4.77 8.48 -9.76
CA MET A 383 4.31 7.20 -9.18
C MET A 383 5.48 6.23 -8.98
N PHE A 384 6.36 6.15 -9.98
CA PHE A 384 7.55 5.29 -9.92
C PHE A 384 8.68 5.86 -9.06
N GLN A 385 8.64 7.11 -8.59
CA GLN A 385 9.65 7.57 -7.61
C GLN A 385 9.50 6.91 -6.25
N PHE A 386 8.37 6.25 -6.00
CA PHE A 386 8.04 5.55 -4.76
C PHE A 386 8.06 4.02 -4.91
N ALA A 387 8.55 3.50 -6.05
CA ALA A 387 8.73 2.08 -6.32
C ALA A 387 9.88 1.77 -7.34
N PRO A 388 10.73 0.74 -7.12
CA PRO A 388 10.72 -0.12 -5.98
C PRO A 388 11.43 0.52 -4.77
N VAL A 389 11.22 -0.10 -3.61
CA VAL A 389 12.03 0.04 -2.40
C VAL A 389 12.72 -1.29 -2.10
N TYR A 390 13.65 -1.31 -1.14
CA TYR A 390 14.26 -2.56 -0.71
C TYR A 390 13.22 -3.50 -0.09
N VAL A 391 13.25 -4.77 -0.50
CA VAL A 391 12.48 -5.86 0.11
C VAL A 391 13.41 -7.05 0.34
N SER A 392 13.15 -7.85 1.38
CA SER A 392 13.88 -9.08 1.61
C SER A 392 13.68 -10.11 0.49
N ALA A 393 14.76 -10.80 0.11
CA ALA A 393 14.67 -11.98 -0.76
C ALA A 393 13.82 -13.09 -0.13
N GLU A 394 13.83 -13.25 1.19
CA GLU A 394 13.00 -14.23 1.90
C GLU A 394 11.51 -13.83 1.87
N SER A 395 11.19 -12.53 1.97
CA SER A 395 9.82 -12.05 1.77
C SER A 395 9.35 -12.28 0.33
N MET A 396 10.22 -12.12 -0.67
CA MET A 396 9.90 -12.44 -2.06
C MET A 396 9.76 -13.94 -2.30
N ARG A 397 10.54 -14.78 -1.61
CA ARG A 397 10.33 -16.24 -1.61
C ARG A 397 8.98 -16.59 -0.99
N TRP A 398 8.57 -15.92 0.09
CA TRP A 398 7.25 -16.15 0.67
C TRP A 398 6.12 -15.86 -0.34
N TRP A 399 6.26 -14.82 -1.16
CA TRP A 399 5.29 -14.51 -2.21
C TRP A 399 5.36 -15.48 -3.40
N LEU A 400 6.56 -15.73 -3.91
CA LEU A 400 6.76 -16.31 -5.25
C LEU A 400 7.37 -17.71 -5.25
N GLY A 401 7.82 -18.20 -4.10
CA GLY A 401 8.53 -19.47 -3.97
C GLY A 401 7.62 -20.69 -3.99
N SER A 402 8.25 -21.87 -4.13
CA SER A 402 7.58 -23.17 -4.23
C SER A 402 6.83 -23.60 -2.96
N ASP A 403 7.07 -22.94 -1.84
CA ASP A 403 6.56 -23.24 -0.50
C ASP A 403 5.78 -22.05 0.10
N GLY A 404 5.45 -21.06 -0.73
CA GLY A 404 4.80 -19.82 -0.31
C GLY A 404 3.43 -19.59 -0.96
N PHE A 405 3.02 -18.32 -1.01
CA PHE A 405 1.73 -17.87 -1.53
C PHE A 405 1.47 -18.32 -2.97
N ALA A 406 2.48 -18.31 -3.86
CA ALA A 406 2.30 -18.73 -5.25
C ALA A 406 1.85 -20.21 -5.39
N LYS A 407 2.21 -21.09 -4.45
CA LYS A 407 1.75 -22.48 -4.44
C LYS A 407 0.37 -22.60 -3.79
N HIS A 408 0.20 -22.01 -2.60
CA HIS A 408 -1.02 -22.13 -1.81
C HIS A 408 -2.19 -21.31 -2.38
N LYS A 409 -1.91 -20.29 -3.19
CA LYS A 409 -2.86 -19.37 -3.85
C LYS A 409 -3.83 -18.64 -2.90
N CYS A 410 -3.72 -18.86 -1.60
CA CYS A 410 -4.55 -18.26 -0.56
C CYS A 410 -3.72 -18.12 0.72
N ILE A 411 -3.85 -17.00 1.42
CA ILE A 411 -3.24 -16.81 2.74
C ILE A 411 -4.11 -17.33 3.89
N LEU A 412 -5.41 -17.55 3.63
CA LEU A 412 -6.45 -17.83 4.64
C LEU A 412 -6.84 -19.31 4.72
N SER A 413 -6.29 -20.16 3.86
CA SER A 413 -6.65 -21.58 3.77
C SER A 413 -5.49 -22.46 3.36
N THR A 414 -5.53 -23.69 3.85
CA THR A 414 -4.64 -24.78 3.43
C THR A 414 -4.98 -25.28 2.02
N ASP A 415 -4.08 -26.05 1.40
CA ASP A 415 -4.30 -26.61 0.03
C ASP A 415 -5.59 -27.46 -0.05
N ASP A 416 -5.89 -28.23 1.01
CA ASP A 416 -7.08 -29.09 1.09
C ASP A 416 -8.38 -28.28 1.23
N GLU A 417 -8.37 -27.22 2.05
CA GLU A 417 -9.50 -26.30 2.19
C GLU A 417 -9.76 -25.50 0.91
N LEU A 418 -8.70 -25.12 0.20
CA LEU A 418 -8.81 -24.43 -1.09
C LEU A 418 -9.44 -25.34 -2.16
N PHE A 419 -9.10 -26.62 -2.16
CA PHE A 419 -9.70 -27.61 -3.05
C PHE A 419 -11.21 -27.76 -2.77
N GLN A 420 -11.58 -27.85 -1.49
CA GLN A 420 -12.99 -27.86 -1.07
C GLN A 420 -13.73 -26.57 -1.45
N GLU A 421 -13.10 -25.40 -1.28
CA GLU A 421 -13.64 -24.10 -1.73
C GLU A 421 -13.91 -24.05 -3.22
N THR A 422 -13.00 -24.58 -4.02
CA THR A 422 -13.09 -24.53 -5.49
C THR A 422 -14.18 -25.47 -6.02
N ASN A 423 -14.42 -26.58 -5.31
CA ASN A 423 -15.43 -27.59 -5.69
C ASN A 423 -16.82 -27.29 -5.11
N ALA A 424 -16.93 -26.40 -4.12
CA ALA A 424 -18.21 -25.94 -3.59
C ALA A 424 -18.84 -24.93 -4.57
N SER A 425 -19.81 -25.36 -5.37
CA SER A 425 -20.54 -24.50 -6.32
C SER A 425 -21.19 -23.28 -5.62
N PRO A 426 -21.28 -22.10 -6.30
CA PRO A 426 -21.85 -20.88 -5.71
C PRO A 426 -23.36 -20.94 -5.39
N HIS A 427 -24.06 -22.00 -5.81
CA HIS A 427 -25.53 -22.09 -5.81
C HIS A 427 -26.12 -23.20 -4.93
N MET A 428 -25.40 -23.73 -3.96
CA MET A 428 -25.98 -24.69 -3.00
C MET A 428 -25.86 -24.21 -1.56
N ARG A 429 -26.76 -23.29 -1.19
CA ARG A 429 -27.42 -23.30 0.12
C ARG A 429 -28.86 -22.83 -0.08
N ASP A 430 -29.73 -23.75 -0.45
CA ASP A 430 -31.11 -23.67 0.02
C ASP A 430 -31.08 -23.89 1.54
N PRO A 431 -31.55 -22.94 2.36
CA PRO A 431 -31.90 -23.27 3.73
C PRO A 431 -33.14 -24.14 3.65
N VAL A 432 -33.10 -25.31 4.31
CA VAL A 432 -34.16 -26.35 4.34
C VAL A 432 -34.02 -27.42 3.25
N SER A 433 -33.11 -28.38 3.47
CA SER A 433 -33.35 -29.75 3.06
C SER A 433 -33.49 -30.63 4.31
N ASN A 434 -34.73 -30.90 4.69
CA ASN A 434 -35.12 -32.01 5.54
C ASN A 434 -34.74 -33.31 4.83
N HIS A 435 -33.56 -33.88 5.11
CA HIS A 435 -33.26 -35.25 4.75
C HIS A 435 -32.64 -36.00 5.92
N GLY A 436 -33.53 -36.73 6.62
CA GLY A 436 -33.35 -38.14 6.96
C GLY A 436 -32.30 -38.47 8.00
N ASP A 437 -32.77 -38.75 9.22
CA ASP A 437 -32.08 -39.53 10.24
C ASP A 437 -31.50 -40.82 9.64
N ASN A 438 -30.19 -40.85 9.39
CA ASN A 438 -29.43 -42.07 9.18
C ASN A 438 -28.22 -42.03 10.14
N PRO A 439 -28.21 -42.82 11.24
CA PRO A 439 -27.14 -42.76 12.25
C PRO A 439 -25.78 -43.29 11.79
N GLY A 440 -25.65 -43.69 10.52
CA GLY A 440 -24.45 -44.31 9.96
C GLY A 440 -23.49 -43.37 9.21
N ASP A 441 -23.88 -42.12 8.94
CA ASP A 441 -23.05 -41.18 8.15
C ASP A 441 -22.31 -40.13 9.00
N ALA A 442 -22.45 -40.20 10.33
CA ALA A 442 -21.93 -39.20 11.27
C ALA A 442 -20.41 -39.29 11.54
N CYS A 443 -19.66 -40.15 10.84
CA CYS A 443 -18.26 -40.47 11.20
C CYS A 443 -17.21 -40.12 10.14
N LEU A 444 -17.54 -39.41 9.06
CA LEU A 444 -16.55 -38.95 8.05
C LEU A 444 -16.67 -37.46 7.70
N GLY A 445 -17.18 -36.65 8.62
CA GLY A 445 -17.09 -35.19 8.51
C GLY A 445 -15.67 -34.74 8.86
N THR A 446 -14.89 -34.34 7.86
CA THR A 446 -13.70 -33.51 8.11
C THR A 446 -14.18 -32.29 8.91
N PRO A 447 -13.60 -31.97 10.08
CA PRO A 447 -14.07 -30.84 10.87
C PRO A 447 -14.05 -29.59 10.00
N ALA A 448 -15.16 -28.86 9.95
CA ALA A 448 -15.21 -27.58 9.26
C ALA A 448 -14.04 -26.72 9.78
N PRO A 449 -13.20 -26.15 8.89
CA PRO A 449 -12.02 -25.42 9.32
C PRO A 449 -12.44 -24.28 10.24
N SER A 450 -11.71 -24.12 11.35
CA SER A 450 -11.97 -23.05 12.32
C SER A 450 -11.88 -21.69 11.61
N PRO A 451 -12.74 -20.71 11.94
CA PRO A 451 -12.60 -19.35 11.44
C PRO A 451 -11.18 -18.85 11.63
N TRP A 452 -10.65 -18.03 10.72
CA TRP A 452 -9.28 -17.53 10.87
C TRP A 452 -9.21 -16.36 11.87
N TYR A 453 -10.31 -15.61 11.96
CA TYR A 453 -10.47 -14.45 12.83
C TYR A 453 -11.24 -14.77 14.12
N GLY A 454 -11.06 -13.94 15.15
CA GLY A 454 -11.71 -14.07 16.46
C GLY A 454 -12.55 -12.83 16.84
N PRO A 455 -13.22 -12.83 18.00
CA PRO A 455 -14.15 -11.76 18.40
C PRO A 455 -13.54 -10.35 18.49
N ARG A 456 -12.22 -10.22 18.59
CA ARG A 456 -11.49 -8.93 18.65
C ARG A 456 -11.27 -8.29 17.28
N THR A 457 -11.72 -8.94 16.21
CA THR A 457 -11.45 -8.48 14.83
C THR A 457 -12.27 -7.24 14.53
N PRO A 458 -11.66 -6.17 13.99
CA PRO A 458 -12.39 -4.96 13.66
C PRO A 458 -13.26 -5.19 12.42
N PRO A 459 -14.25 -4.31 12.17
CA PRO A 459 -14.97 -4.28 10.91
C PRO A 459 -14.05 -4.16 9.69
N PHE A 460 -14.38 -4.85 8.60
CA PHE A 460 -13.63 -4.83 7.34
C PHE A 460 -14.43 -4.10 6.26
N ALA A 461 -13.71 -3.44 5.34
CA ALA A 461 -14.27 -2.78 4.17
C ALA A 461 -13.39 -3.02 2.94
N PHE A 462 -13.96 -3.45 1.82
CA PHE A 462 -13.18 -3.88 0.63
C PHE A 462 -13.46 -3.03 -0.61
N TRP A 463 -12.38 -2.64 -1.31
CA TRP A 463 -12.41 -2.07 -2.66
C TRP A 463 -11.60 -2.96 -3.60
N ILE A 464 -12.29 -3.61 -4.54
CA ILE A 464 -11.73 -4.65 -5.40
C ILE A 464 -11.72 -4.16 -6.85
N GLY A 465 -10.58 -4.26 -7.52
CA GLY A 465 -10.50 -4.08 -8.97
C GLY A 465 -11.03 -5.33 -9.69
N GLY A 466 -12.05 -5.18 -10.53
CA GLY A 466 -12.62 -6.31 -11.28
C GLY A 466 -11.71 -6.81 -12.40
N SER A 467 -10.82 -5.96 -12.89
CA SER A 467 -9.79 -6.28 -13.90
C SER A 467 -8.42 -6.56 -13.28
N ASP A 468 -8.35 -6.73 -11.96
CA ASP A 468 -7.12 -7.07 -11.26
C ASP A 468 -6.72 -8.53 -11.51
N ALA A 469 -5.70 -8.72 -12.35
CA ALA A 469 -5.16 -10.04 -12.65
C ALA A 469 -4.19 -10.58 -11.59
N LEU A 470 -3.69 -9.73 -10.67
CA LEU A 470 -2.70 -10.12 -9.67
C LEU A 470 -3.36 -10.81 -8.48
N VAL A 471 -4.52 -10.32 -8.03
CA VAL A 471 -5.25 -10.87 -6.88
C VAL A 471 -6.71 -11.12 -7.20
N ASP A 472 -7.28 -12.19 -6.64
CA ASP A 472 -8.69 -12.55 -6.82
C ASP A 472 -9.53 -12.00 -5.66
N GLY A 473 -9.89 -10.72 -5.76
CA GLY A 473 -10.72 -10.06 -4.75
C GLY A 473 -12.16 -10.58 -4.70
N ARG A 474 -12.70 -11.12 -5.81
CA ARG A 474 -14.05 -11.71 -5.85
C ARG A 474 -14.14 -12.95 -4.99
N ARG A 475 -13.14 -13.83 -5.12
CA ARG A 475 -13.05 -15.03 -4.28
C ARG A 475 -12.89 -14.68 -2.80
N LEU A 476 -12.12 -13.65 -2.49
CA LEU A 476 -12.02 -13.14 -1.12
C LEU A 476 -13.39 -12.66 -0.61
N LEU A 477 -14.10 -11.83 -1.38
CA LEU A 477 -15.41 -11.32 -1.01
C LEU A 477 -16.40 -12.46 -0.74
N ASN A 478 -16.42 -13.47 -1.60
CA ASN A 478 -17.26 -14.66 -1.44
C ASN A 478 -16.96 -15.39 -0.12
N ARG A 479 -15.68 -15.49 0.30
CA ARG A 479 -15.32 -16.10 1.58
C ARG A 479 -16.01 -15.39 2.75
N PHE A 480 -15.90 -14.07 2.82
CA PHE A 480 -16.49 -13.29 3.91
C PHE A 480 -18.02 -13.25 3.85
N GLN A 481 -18.61 -13.22 2.65
CA GLN A 481 -20.07 -13.26 2.49
C GLN A 481 -20.67 -14.65 2.76
N SER A 482 -19.90 -15.73 2.60
CA SER A 482 -20.38 -17.11 2.84
C SER A 482 -20.56 -17.49 4.31
N GLY A 483 -20.19 -16.60 5.24
CA GLY A 483 -20.25 -16.85 6.68
C GLY A 483 -19.11 -17.70 7.23
N ARG A 484 -18.05 -17.96 6.44
CA ARG A 484 -16.84 -18.68 6.90
C ARG A 484 -16.06 -17.94 7.98
N GLU A 485 -16.16 -16.61 8.00
CA GLU A 485 -15.51 -15.74 8.99
C GLU A 485 -16.57 -15.05 9.86
N PRO A 486 -17.27 -15.78 10.75
CA PRO A 486 -18.41 -15.26 11.51
C PRO A 486 -18.05 -14.12 12.48
N HIS A 487 -16.77 -13.96 12.80
CA HIS A 487 -16.29 -12.91 13.69
C HIS A 487 -15.94 -11.60 12.97
N VAL A 488 -16.10 -11.54 11.65
CA VAL A 488 -15.78 -10.35 10.85
C VAL A 488 -17.07 -9.70 10.37
N SER A 489 -17.26 -8.44 10.74
CA SER A 489 -18.31 -7.61 10.17
C SER A 489 -17.80 -6.94 8.89
N LEU A 490 -18.30 -7.35 7.73
CA LEU A 490 -18.01 -6.70 6.45
C LEU A 490 -18.97 -5.51 6.27
N VAL A 491 -18.52 -4.32 6.65
CA VAL A 491 -19.36 -3.10 6.67
C VAL A 491 -19.46 -2.42 5.30
N HIS A 492 -18.54 -2.73 4.39
CA HIS A 492 -18.57 -2.22 3.02
C HIS A 492 -17.85 -3.16 2.06
N SER A 493 -18.35 -3.27 0.83
CA SER A 493 -17.63 -3.93 -0.25
C SER A 493 -18.04 -3.32 -1.59
N LYS A 494 -17.06 -2.99 -2.43
CA LYS A 494 -17.29 -2.49 -3.78
C LYS A 494 -16.33 -3.18 -4.75
N ILE A 495 -16.88 -3.55 -5.90
CA ILE A 495 -16.11 -4.03 -7.05
C ILE A 495 -16.19 -2.97 -8.13
N ILE A 496 -15.05 -2.54 -8.62
CA ILE A 496 -14.93 -1.55 -9.69
C ILE A 496 -14.42 -2.32 -10.91
N GLU A 497 -15.32 -2.68 -11.81
CA GLU A 497 -15.06 -3.68 -12.86
C GLU A 497 -13.84 -3.34 -13.72
N GLU A 498 -13.66 -2.06 -14.01
CA GLU A 498 -12.61 -1.57 -14.90
C GLU A 498 -11.27 -1.33 -14.20
N TYR A 499 -11.22 -1.44 -12.87
CA TYR A 499 -10.00 -1.15 -12.12
C TYR A 499 -9.04 -2.34 -12.16
N GLU A 500 -7.80 -2.04 -12.53
CA GLU A 500 -6.63 -2.89 -12.30
C GLU A 500 -6.07 -2.66 -10.89
N HIS A 501 -5.01 -3.39 -10.54
CA HIS A 501 -4.49 -3.45 -9.17
C HIS A 501 -4.13 -2.08 -8.55
N LEU A 502 -3.55 -1.17 -9.34
CA LEU A 502 -3.08 0.13 -8.86
C LEU A 502 -4.10 1.26 -9.07
N ASP A 503 -5.19 1.01 -9.78
CA ASP A 503 -6.20 2.03 -10.10
C ASP A 503 -6.94 2.51 -8.85
N VAL A 504 -7.05 1.66 -7.82
CA VAL A 504 -7.60 2.04 -6.50
C VAL A 504 -6.81 3.19 -5.84
N LEU A 505 -5.58 3.46 -6.27
CA LEU A 505 -4.75 4.59 -5.82
C LEU A 505 -4.56 5.65 -6.90
N TRP A 506 -4.36 5.23 -8.16
CA TRP A 506 -3.76 6.08 -9.19
C TRP A 506 -4.69 6.47 -10.34
N ALA A 507 -5.87 5.88 -10.43
CA ALA A 507 -6.86 6.29 -11.42
C ALA A 507 -7.29 7.75 -11.20
N MET A 508 -7.58 8.46 -12.30
CA MET A 508 -8.02 9.86 -12.24
C MET A 508 -9.35 10.02 -11.49
N ASP A 509 -10.18 8.97 -11.43
CA ASP A 509 -11.43 8.88 -10.68
C ASP A 509 -11.29 8.15 -9.33
N ALA A 510 -10.07 7.88 -8.85
CA ALA A 510 -9.85 7.15 -7.60
C ALA A 510 -10.49 7.81 -6.37
N ILE A 511 -10.49 9.14 -6.25
CA ILE A 511 -11.17 9.81 -5.13
C ILE A 511 -12.68 9.62 -5.20
N ASP A 512 -13.27 9.72 -6.38
CA ASP A 512 -14.71 9.57 -6.56
C ASP A 512 -15.17 8.12 -6.34
N GLN A 513 -14.39 7.15 -6.81
CA GLN A 513 -14.72 5.72 -6.72
C GLN A 513 -14.31 5.07 -5.39
N VAL A 514 -13.27 5.59 -4.72
CA VAL A 514 -12.67 4.97 -3.53
C VAL A 514 -12.58 5.99 -2.39
N GLY A 515 -11.92 7.13 -2.60
CA GLY A 515 -11.58 8.09 -1.53
C GLY A 515 -12.77 8.61 -0.72
N ARG A 516 -13.87 8.98 -1.39
CA ARG A 516 -15.10 9.45 -0.72
C ARG A 516 -15.75 8.36 0.15
N GLU A 517 -15.81 7.14 -0.36
CA GLU A 517 -16.37 6.00 0.37
C GLU A 517 -15.47 5.57 1.52
N VAL A 518 -14.15 5.55 1.34
CA VAL A 518 -13.17 5.30 2.43
C VAL A 518 -13.36 6.32 3.55
N SER A 519 -13.47 7.61 3.21
CA SER A 519 -13.80 8.66 4.18
C SER A 519 -15.11 8.36 4.91
N GLN A 520 -16.18 8.04 4.17
CA GLN A 520 -17.47 7.74 4.76
C GLN A 520 -17.42 6.54 5.73
N VAL A 521 -16.82 5.43 5.30
CA VAL A 521 -16.69 4.20 6.08
C VAL A 521 -15.87 4.41 7.35
N ILE A 522 -14.77 5.16 7.26
CA ILE A 522 -13.99 5.52 8.46
C ILE A 522 -14.87 6.30 9.42
N TRP A 523 -15.58 7.32 8.95
CA TRP A 523 -16.39 8.16 9.85
C TRP A 523 -17.52 7.41 10.54
N THR A 524 -18.25 6.55 9.83
CA THR A 524 -19.37 5.78 10.39
C THR A 524 -18.92 4.73 11.39
N THR A 525 -17.64 4.33 11.36
CA THR A 525 -17.05 3.35 12.28
C THR A 525 -16.22 3.99 13.40
N VAL A 526 -16.08 5.32 13.42
CA VAL A 526 -15.46 6.03 14.57
C VAL A 526 -16.28 5.77 15.83
N PRO A 527 -15.64 5.34 16.94
CA PRO A 527 -16.31 5.19 18.25
C PRO A 527 -17.02 6.49 18.69
N ASP A 528 -18.17 6.38 19.35
CA ASP A 528 -19.03 7.53 19.68
C ASP A 528 -18.33 8.58 20.55
N ASP A 529 -17.52 8.15 21.52
CA ASP A 529 -16.71 9.01 22.38
C ASP A 529 -15.66 9.79 21.59
N ALA A 530 -15.00 9.14 20.63
CA ALA A 530 -14.07 9.79 19.71
C ALA A 530 -14.81 10.75 18.74
N ARG A 531 -16.02 10.38 18.29
CA ARG A 531 -16.84 11.21 17.39
C ARG A 531 -17.27 12.52 18.05
N GLN A 532 -17.58 12.52 19.34
CA GLN A 532 -17.97 13.72 20.11
C GLN A 532 -16.87 14.79 20.19
N ILE A 533 -15.60 14.38 20.23
CA ILE A 533 -14.46 15.29 20.32
C ILE A 533 -13.86 15.62 18.95
N CYS A 534 -14.18 14.85 17.92
CA CYS A 534 -13.70 15.06 16.56
C CYS A 534 -14.59 16.02 15.78
N ARG A 535 -13.96 16.76 14.87
CA ARG A 535 -14.67 17.52 13.85
C ARG A 535 -15.21 16.59 12.78
N THR A 536 -16.42 16.88 12.30
CA THR A 536 -17.01 16.12 11.20
C THR A 536 -16.22 16.35 9.90
N PRO A 537 -15.75 15.28 9.23
CA PRO A 537 -15.10 15.39 7.94
C PRO A 537 -16.02 16.01 6.88
N ARG A 538 -15.43 16.77 5.96
CA ARG A 538 -16.11 17.39 4.83
C ARG A 538 -16.40 16.38 3.73
N GLY A 539 -17.46 16.63 2.96
CA GLY A 539 -17.84 15.79 1.82
C GLY A 539 -18.52 14.47 2.19
N LEU A 540 -18.91 14.29 3.46
CA LEU A 540 -19.69 13.14 3.90
C LEU A 540 -21.15 13.25 3.45
N ASN A 541 -21.76 12.10 3.18
CA ASN A 541 -23.21 12.01 2.96
C ASN A 541 -23.91 11.84 4.31
N ILE A 542 -24.40 12.95 4.88
CA ILE A 542 -24.95 13.02 6.24
C ILE A 542 -26.19 12.12 6.39
N ASP A 543 -26.99 11.94 5.32
CA ASP A 543 -28.19 11.09 5.34
C ASP A 543 -27.89 9.60 5.60
N MET A 544 -26.64 9.17 5.39
CA MET A 544 -26.19 7.80 5.66
C MET A 544 -25.54 7.64 7.05
N VAL A 545 -25.20 8.73 7.73
CA VAL A 545 -24.56 8.69 9.06
C VAL A 545 -25.59 8.45 10.17
N ASP A 546 -26.82 8.97 10.01
CA ASP A 546 -27.89 8.89 11.01
C ASP A 546 -28.70 7.58 10.99
N ARG A 547 -28.35 6.62 10.12
CA ARG A 547 -29.03 5.30 10.02
C ARG A 547 -28.21 4.13 10.59
N GLY A 548 -27.04 4.40 11.16
CA GLY A 548 -26.09 3.40 11.67
C GLY A 548 -26.35 3.00 13.11
#